data_AF-A0A355A4I8-F1
#
_entry.id   AF-A0A355A4I8-F1
#
_cell.length_a   1.000
_cell.length_b   1.000
_cell.length_c   1.000
_cell.angle_alpha   90.00
_cell.angle_beta   90.00
_cell.angle_gamma   90.00
#
_symmetry.space_group_name_H-M   'P 1'
#
loop_
_entity.id
_entity.type
_entity.pdbx_description
1 polymer ?
#
loop_
_entity_poly.entity_id
_entity_poly.type
_entity_poly.pdbx_seq_one_letter_code
_entity_poly.pdbx_strand_id
1 'polypeptide(L)'
;GVNTHKGLIFSLGLVSAATSCALVEQKASRPDAEGVCHKVAAMTSGICRRELEEMKKHAELLTHGERLYKKYGFKGIRGEAESGFATVRNHALPELKRLKSKPGISLNDLLVQVLLVLMAVNEDTNIAARHDQETLEDVKKNAGRVLEAGGMLTAAGIRMVYQMDQEFIKRNISPGGSADLLAVTVMLDLLSELKI
;
A
#
# COMPACT_ATOMS: atom_id res chain seq x y z
N GLY A 1 -14.18 14.20 -4.55
CA GLY A 1 -12.92 14.93 -4.34
C GLY A 1 -11.84 14.34 -5.22
N VAL A 2 -10.91 15.15 -5.74
CA VAL A 2 -9.82 14.70 -6.62
C VAL A 2 -8.75 13.97 -5.80
N ASN A 3 -8.35 12.76 -6.20
CA ASN A 3 -7.21 12.10 -5.59
C ASN A 3 -5.93 12.85 -5.99
N THR A 4 -5.20 13.37 -5.01
CA THR A 4 -3.98 14.16 -5.25
C THR A 4 -2.71 13.32 -5.10
N HIS A 5 -2.84 12.00 -4.92
CA HIS A 5 -1.73 11.05 -4.83
C HIS A 5 -0.66 11.46 -3.79
N LYS A 6 -1.08 12.15 -2.71
CA LYS A 6 -0.17 12.63 -1.67
C LYS A 6 0.56 11.49 -0.96
N GLY A 7 -0.14 10.38 -0.71
CA GLY A 7 0.44 9.18 -0.11
C GLY A 7 1.51 8.57 -1.01
N LEU A 8 1.21 8.44 -2.30
CA LEU A 8 2.16 7.99 -3.31
C LEU A 8 3.41 8.86 -3.38
N ILE A 9 3.26 10.18 -3.55
CA ILE A 9 4.40 11.11 -3.67
C ILE A 9 5.30 11.02 -2.43
N PHE A 10 4.70 11.03 -1.24
CA PHE A 10 5.43 10.84 0.02
C PHE A 10 6.21 9.53 0.04
N SER A 11 5.57 8.43 -0.35
CA SER A 11 6.17 7.09 -0.29
C SER A 11 7.30 6.91 -1.31
N LEU A 12 7.08 7.30 -2.56
CA LEU A 12 8.09 7.18 -3.61
C LEU A 12 9.30 8.08 -3.33
N GLY A 13 9.08 9.27 -2.73
CA GLY A 13 10.16 10.15 -2.29
C GLY A 13 11.03 9.51 -1.21
N LEU A 14 10.42 8.89 -0.20
CA LEU A 14 11.14 8.15 0.85
C LEU A 14 11.91 6.96 0.30
N VAL A 15 11.27 6.13 -0.55
CA VAL A 15 11.93 4.97 -1.17
C VAL A 15 13.12 5.42 -2.01
N SER A 16 12.95 6.47 -2.83
CA SER A 16 14.04 7.02 -3.65
C SER A 16 15.24 7.46 -2.81
N ALA A 17 14.99 8.25 -1.76
CA ALA A 17 16.05 8.73 -0.87
C ALA A 17 16.73 7.58 -0.12
N ALA A 18 15.94 6.64 0.41
CA ALA A 18 16.44 5.45 1.10
C ALA A 18 17.31 4.58 0.19
N THR A 19 16.89 4.36 -1.05
CA THR A 19 17.66 3.64 -2.08
C THR A 19 19.00 4.32 -2.34
N SER A 20 19.02 5.63 -2.59
CA SER A 20 20.27 6.35 -2.83
C SER A 20 21.23 6.25 -1.64
N CYS A 21 20.74 6.46 -0.41
CA CYS A 21 21.57 6.33 0.78
C CYS A 21 22.11 4.90 0.97
N ALA A 22 21.27 3.88 0.78
CA ALA A 22 21.68 2.49 0.93
C ALA A 22 22.79 2.09 -0.05
N LEU A 23 22.67 2.51 -1.32
CA LEU A 23 23.69 2.24 -2.34
C LEU A 23 25.04 2.87 -1.99
N VAL A 24 25.05 4.13 -1.54
CA VAL A 24 26.27 4.86 -1.16
C VAL A 24 26.93 4.24 0.07
N GLU A 25 26.15 3.94 1.11
CA GLU A 25 26.66 3.40 2.38
C GLU A 25 27.20 1.98 2.24
N GLN A 26 26.51 1.13 1.47
CA GLN A 26 26.88 -0.28 1.34
C GLN A 26 27.89 -0.54 0.21
N LYS A 27 28.24 0.47 -0.59
CA LYS A 27 28.99 0.31 -1.85
C LYS A 27 28.42 -0.81 -2.73
N ALA A 28 27.11 -1.00 -2.65
CA ALA A 28 26.41 -2.07 -3.34
C ALA A 28 26.13 -1.66 -4.78
N SER A 29 26.25 -2.60 -5.71
CA SER A 29 25.88 -2.40 -7.12
C SER A 29 24.38 -2.59 -7.38
N ARG A 30 23.63 -3.04 -6.37
CA ARG A 30 22.17 -3.17 -6.45
C ARG A 30 21.51 -2.87 -5.11
N PRO A 31 20.37 -2.17 -5.12
CA PRO A 31 19.60 -1.96 -3.91
C PRO A 31 18.78 -3.22 -3.59
N ASP A 32 18.79 -3.61 -2.32
CA ASP A 32 17.95 -4.68 -1.84
C ASP A 32 16.65 -4.09 -1.24
N ALA A 33 15.49 -4.66 -1.57
CA ALA A 33 14.20 -4.13 -1.09
C ALA A 33 14.09 -4.09 0.45
N GLU A 34 14.73 -5.02 1.16
CA GLU A 34 14.64 -5.12 2.62
C GLU A 34 15.46 -4.01 3.31
N GLY A 35 16.69 -3.77 2.87
CA GLY A 35 17.59 -2.70 3.29
C GLY A 35 17.03 -1.33 2.94
N VAL A 36 16.40 -1.18 1.78
CA VAL A 36 15.66 0.05 1.44
C VAL A 36 14.53 0.30 2.43
N CYS A 37 13.70 -0.71 2.72
CA CYS A 37 12.62 -0.58 3.69
C CYS A 37 13.11 -0.30 5.12
N HIS A 38 14.20 -0.95 5.55
CA HIS A 38 14.82 -0.67 6.85
C HIS A 38 15.35 0.77 6.92
N LYS A 39 15.92 1.27 5.83
CA LYS A 39 16.38 2.66 5.75
C LYS A 39 15.21 3.64 5.81
N VAL A 40 14.09 3.36 5.13
CA VAL A 40 12.86 4.16 5.25
C VAL A 40 12.37 4.18 6.70
N ALA A 41 12.30 3.03 7.37
CA ALA A 41 11.90 2.94 8.77
C ALA A 41 12.81 3.79 9.67
N ALA A 42 14.13 3.72 9.46
CA ALA A 42 15.10 4.53 10.20
C ALA A 42 14.91 6.03 9.97
N MET A 43 14.73 6.46 8.71
CA MET A 43 14.50 7.87 8.36
C MET A 43 13.21 8.43 8.95
N THR A 44 12.20 7.58 9.11
CA THR A 44 10.85 7.97 9.56
C THR A 44 10.55 7.59 11.00
N SER A 45 11.55 7.08 11.74
CA SER A 45 11.39 6.68 13.14
C SER A 45 10.77 7.79 13.99
N GLY A 46 9.67 7.47 14.67
CA GLY A 46 8.92 8.38 15.54
C GLY A 46 8.02 9.39 14.81
N ILE A 47 7.84 9.29 13.48
CA ILE A 47 6.95 10.18 12.73
C ILE A 47 5.50 10.06 13.21
N CYS A 48 5.02 8.85 13.54
CA CYS A 48 3.65 8.69 14.01
C CYS A 48 3.46 9.36 15.37
N ARG A 49 4.43 9.21 16.28
CA ARG A 49 4.40 9.88 17.57
C ARG A 49 4.40 11.41 17.41
N ARG A 50 5.37 11.94 16.66
CA ARG A 50 5.53 13.39 16.48
C ARG A 50 4.35 14.06 15.77
N GLU A 51 3.79 13.40 14.75
CA GLU A 51 2.75 14.01 13.91
C GLU A 51 1.31 13.61 14.27
N LEU A 52 1.10 12.49 14.95
CA LEU A 52 -0.24 11.99 15.28
C LEU A 52 -0.51 11.99 16.79
N GLU A 53 0.38 11.44 17.61
CA GLU A 53 0.18 11.34 19.08
C GLU A 53 0.35 12.67 19.79
N GLU A 54 1.45 13.37 19.52
CA GLU A 54 1.80 14.65 20.16
C GLU A 54 1.12 15.86 19.50
N MET A 55 0.16 15.60 18.60
CA MET A 55 -0.52 16.62 17.82
C MET A 55 -1.41 17.52 18.70
N LYS A 56 -1.05 18.79 18.79
CA LYS A 56 -1.81 19.85 19.51
C LYS A 56 -2.71 20.68 18.59
N LYS A 57 -3.43 20.02 17.68
CA LYS A 57 -4.37 20.70 16.76
C LYS A 57 -5.80 20.65 17.27
N HIS A 58 -6.51 21.77 17.13
CA HIS A 58 -7.97 21.84 17.29
C HIS A 58 -8.67 20.96 16.26
N ALA A 59 -9.88 20.46 16.59
CA ALA A 59 -10.61 19.50 15.77
C ALA A 59 -10.86 20.00 14.33
N GLU A 60 -11.16 21.30 14.19
CA GLU A 60 -11.41 21.96 12.90
C GLU A 60 -10.19 21.98 11.97
N LEU A 61 -8.98 21.94 12.53
CA LEU A 61 -7.72 22.04 11.79
C LEU A 61 -7.12 20.67 11.41
N LEU A 62 -7.78 19.58 11.81
CA LEU A 62 -7.29 18.24 11.53
C LEU A 62 -7.41 17.93 10.04
N THR A 63 -6.38 17.28 9.51
CA THR A 63 -6.46 16.60 8.22
C THR A 63 -7.33 15.34 8.35
N HIS A 64 -7.77 14.80 7.22
CA HIS A 64 -8.54 13.55 7.20
C HIS A 64 -7.81 12.40 7.92
N GLY A 65 -6.51 12.23 7.65
CA GLY A 65 -5.70 11.19 8.28
C GLY A 65 -5.58 11.38 9.80
N GLU A 66 -5.39 12.61 10.28
CA GLU A 66 -5.32 12.91 11.72
C GLU A 66 -6.66 12.68 12.43
N ARG A 67 -7.79 12.97 11.78
CA ARG A 67 -9.13 12.62 12.29
C ARG A 67 -9.30 11.10 12.42
N LEU A 68 -8.91 10.35 11.39
CA LEU A 68 -9.00 8.89 11.40
C LEU A 68 -8.10 8.28 12.47
N TYR A 69 -6.90 8.82 12.66
CA TYR A 69 -6.02 8.41 13.75
C TYR A 69 -6.67 8.62 15.11
N LYS A 70 -7.23 9.81 15.39
CA LYS A 70 -7.92 10.08 16.67
C LYS A 70 -9.13 9.18 16.90
N LYS A 71 -9.87 8.84 15.84
CA LYS A 71 -11.12 8.09 15.95
C LYS A 71 -10.89 6.57 16.03
N TYR A 72 -9.94 6.04 15.27
CA TYR A 72 -9.77 4.59 15.04
C TYR A 72 -8.35 4.09 15.26
N GLY A 73 -7.37 4.96 15.50
CA GLY A 73 -5.96 4.60 15.63
C GLY A 73 -5.22 4.38 14.31
N PHE A 74 -5.88 4.58 13.16
CA PHE A 74 -5.28 4.36 11.84
C PHE A 74 -4.12 5.33 11.59
N LYS A 75 -2.92 4.77 11.47
CA LYS A 75 -1.68 5.54 11.21
C LYS A 75 -1.51 5.89 9.72
N GLY A 76 -2.20 5.16 8.84
CA GLY A 76 -2.14 5.34 7.39
C GLY A 76 -0.71 5.27 6.85
N ILE A 77 -0.41 6.06 5.82
CA ILE A 77 0.88 6.01 5.12
C ILE A 77 2.09 6.34 6.00
N ARG A 78 1.89 7.09 7.10
CA ARG A 78 2.95 7.36 8.09
C ARG A 78 3.33 6.10 8.85
N GLY A 79 2.34 5.30 9.24
CA GLY A 79 2.57 4.01 9.91
C GLY A 79 3.22 3.01 8.99
N GLU A 80 2.81 2.99 7.71
CA GLU A 80 3.50 2.21 6.68
C GLU A 80 4.96 2.64 6.57
N ALA A 81 5.26 3.92 6.39
CA ALA A 81 6.64 4.38 6.30
C ALA A 81 7.48 4.07 7.57
N GLU A 82 6.95 4.37 8.76
CA GLU A 82 7.62 4.14 10.05
C GLU A 82 7.94 2.65 10.28
N SER A 83 7.08 1.75 9.80
CA SER A 83 7.30 0.30 9.85
C SER A 83 8.17 -0.25 8.71
N GLY A 84 8.64 0.61 7.80
CA GLY A 84 9.35 0.22 6.60
C GLY A 84 8.46 -0.56 5.63
N PHE A 85 7.26 -0.05 5.38
CA PHE A 85 6.22 -0.63 4.53
C PHE A 85 5.93 -2.10 4.87
N ALA A 86 5.63 -2.39 6.13
CA ALA A 86 5.41 -3.75 6.60
C ALA A 86 4.31 -4.48 5.79
N THR A 87 3.24 -3.80 5.41
CA THR A 87 2.17 -4.39 4.59
C THR A 87 2.71 -4.83 3.22
N VAL A 88 3.55 -4.00 2.59
CA VAL A 88 4.20 -4.33 1.31
C VAL A 88 5.16 -5.50 1.47
N ARG A 89 6.03 -5.46 2.47
CA ARG A 89 7.06 -6.49 2.70
C ARG A 89 6.46 -7.86 3.03
N ASN A 90 5.41 -7.90 3.84
CA ASN A 90 4.87 -9.13 4.37
C ASN A 90 3.82 -9.78 3.45
N HIS A 91 3.13 -8.98 2.62
CA HIS A 91 2.00 -9.47 1.82
C HIS A 91 2.17 -9.26 0.32
N ALA A 92 2.48 -8.03 -0.11
CA ALA A 92 2.42 -7.68 -1.53
C ALA A 92 3.65 -8.13 -2.32
N LEU A 93 4.85 -7.82 -1.82
CA LEU A 93 6.11 -8.15 -2.51
C LEU A 93 6.35 -9.67 -2.64
N PRO A 94 6.06 -10.50 -1.61
CA PRO A 94 6.15 -11.96 -1.76
C PRO A 94 5.20 -12.50 -2.83
N GLU A 95 3.95 -12.01 -2.87
CA GLU A 95 2.96 -12.46 -3.87
C GLU A 95 3.38 -12.04 -5.28
N LEU A 96 3.83 -10.80 -5.46
CA LEU A 96 4.36 -10.29 -6.73
C LEU A 96 5.48 -11.20 -7.25
N LYS A 97 6.50 -11.46 -6.42
CA LYS A 97 7.64 -12.32 -6.79
C LYS A 97 7.21 -13.75 -7.12
N ARG A 98 6.31 -14.32 -6.31
CA ARG A 98 5.77 -15.67 -6.52
C ARG A 98 5.07 -15.80 -7.87
N LEU A 99 4.25 -14.81 -8.25
CA LEU A 99 3.50 -14.84 -9.51
C LEU A 99 4.37 -14.49 -10.71
N LYS A 100 5.31 -13.54 -10.58
CA LYS A 100 6.24 -13.15 -11.64
C LYS A 100 7.12 -14.32 -12.11
N SER A 101 7.40 -15.28 -11.20
CA SER A 101 8.13 -16.50 -11.53
C SER A 101 7.36 -17.52 -12.36
N LYS A 102 6.04 -17.33 -12.56
CA LYS A 102 5.18 -18.26 -13.29
C LYS A 102 4.95 -17.80 -14.73
N PRO A 103 5.00 -18.71 -15.71
CA PRO A 103 4.64 -18.38 -17.09
C PRO A 103 3.12 -18.16 -17.23
N GLY A 104 2.72 -17.36 -18.21
CA GLY A 104 1.32 -17.24 -18.65
C GLY A 104 0.42 -16.29 -17.86
N ILE A 105 0.97 -15.53 -16.90
CA ILE A 105 0.23 -14.47 -16.19
C ILE A 105 0.62 -13.12 -16.81
N SER A 106 -0.36 -12.33 -17.26
CA SER A 106 -0.09 -10.99 -17.76
C SER A 106 0.35 -10.06 -16.63
N LEU A 107 1.14 -9.03 -16.96
CA LEU A 107 1.54 -8.03 -15.96
C LEU A 107 0.31 -7.38 -15.28
N ASN A 108 -0.75 -7.10 -16.06
CA ASN A 108 -1.97 -6.51 -15.52
C ASN A 108 -2.64 -7.44 -14.49
N ASP A 109 -2.83 -8.71 -14.83
CA ASP A 109 -3.49 -9.68 -13.94
C ASP A 109 -2.68 -9.90 -12.66
N LEU A 110 -1.36 -9.93 -12.78
CA LEU A 110 -0.44 -10.00 -11.65
C LEU A 110 -0.61 -8.78 -10.72
N LEU A 111 -0.63 -7.56 -11.26
CA LEU A 111 -0.77 -6.35 -10.46
C LEU A 111 -2.16 -6.24 -9.82
N VAL A 112 -3.22 -6.66 -10.50
CA VAL A 112 -4.56 -6.75 -9.92
C VAL A 112 -4.60 -7.78 -8.79
N GLN A 113 -3.95 -8.94 -8.96
CA GLN A 113 -3.85 -9.96 -7.91
C GLN A 113 -3.15 -9.41 -6.65
N VAL A 114 -2.05 -8.66 -6.82
CA VAL A 114 -1.33 -8.03 -5.71
C VAL A 114 -2.15 -6.90 -5.08
N LEU A 115 -2.90 -6.14 -5.87
CA LEU A 115 -3.82 -5.12 -5.37
C LEU A 115 -4.90 -5.72 -4.47
N LEU A 116 -5.47 -6.88 -4.85
CA LEU A 116 -6.44 -7.60 -4.03
C LEU A 116 -5.84 -8.03 -2.69
N VAL A 117 -4.60 -8.53 -2.69
CA VAL A 117 -3.87 -8.89 -1.46
C VAL A 117 -3.73 -7.67 -0.54
N LEU A 118 -3.33 -6.52 -1.10
CA LEU A 118 -3.23 -5.27 -0.34
C LEU A 118 -4.60 -4.83 0.21
N MET A 119 -5.64 -4.84 -0.61
CA MET A 119 -6.99 -4.45 -0.21
C MET A 119 -7.57 -5.33 0.91
N ALA A 120 -7.18 -6.61 0.97
CA ALA A 120 -7.66 -7.54 2.00
C ALA A 120 -7.07 -7.25 3.39
N VAL A 121 -5.90 -6.62 3.48
CA VAL A 121 -5.16 -6.45 4.75
C VAL A 121 -4.93 -5.00 5.15
N ASN A 122 -4.90 -4.06 4.20
CA ASN A 122 -4.53 -2.67 4.45
C ASN A 122 -5.64 -1.88 5.16
N GLU A 123 -5.26 -1.08 6.15
CA GLU A 123 -6.13 -0.07 6.76
C GLU A 123 -6.22 1.17 5.85
N ASP A 124 -6.91 1.04 4.72
CA ASP A 124 -6.96 2.06 3.69
C ASP A 124 -7.69 3.33 4.15
N THR A 125 -6.91 4.28 4.69
CA THR A 125 -7.41 5.56 5.18
C THR A 125 -8.10 6.41 4.09
N ASN A 126 -7.89 6.15 2.79
CA ASN A 126 -8.65 6.85 1.75
C ASN A 126 -10.11 6.39 1.73
N ILE A 127 -10.35 5.10 1.95
CA ILE A 127 -11.71 4.55 2.03
C ILE A 127 -12.38 5.08 3.30
N ALA A 128 -11.73 4.91 4.45
CA ALA A 128 -12.28 5.33 5.74
C ALA A 128 -12.53 6.85 5.84
N ALA A 129 -11.77 7.68 5.11
CA ALA A 129 -11.95 9.13 5.10
C ALA A 129 -13.11 9.59 4.20
N ARG A 130 -13.38 8.87 3.11
CA ARG A 130 -14.44 9.23 2.13
C ARG A 130 -15.78 8.59 2.46
N HIS A 131 -15.73 7.43 3.11
CA HIS A 131 -16.85 6.64 3.55
C HIS A 131 -16.75 6.49 5.06
N ASP A 132 -16.53 5.27 5.55
CA ASP A 132 -16.44 4.93 6.96
C ASP A 132 -15.63 3.64 7.17
N GLN A 133 -15.47 3.22 8.42
CA GLN A 133 -14.77 1.99 8.79
C GLN A 133 -15.52 0.73 8.35
N GLU A 134 -16.85 0.76 8.31
CA GLU A 134 -17.67 -0.37 7.86
C GLU A 134 -17.41 -0.67 6.38
N THR A 135 -17.37 0.37 5.55
CA THR A 135 -17.02 0.27 4.13
C THR A 135 -15.59 -0.24 3.93
N LEU A 136 -14.64 0.15 4.77
CA LEU A 136 -13.28 -0.40 4.74
C LEU A 136 -13.27 -1.91 5.04
N GLU A 137 -13.98 -2.34 6.09
CA GLU A 137 -14.09 -3.76 6.42
C GLU A 137 -14.84 -4.56 5.34
N ASP A 138 -15.85 -3.97 4.71
CA ASP A 138 -16.52 -4.55 3.55
C ASP A 138 -15.55 -4.75 2.38
N VAL A 139 -14.70 -3.77 2.09
CA VAL A 139 -13.70 -3.88 1.01
C VAL A 139 -12.71 -5.00 1.30
N LYS A 140 -12.21 -5.08 2.54
CA LYS A 140 -11.31 -6.16 2.97
C LYS A 140 -11.95 -7.54 2.81
N LYS A 141 -13.22 -7.69 3.24
CA LYS A 141 -13.98 -8.94 3.10
C LYS A 141 -14.23 -9.31 1.63
N ASN A 142 -14.60 -8.34 0.79
CA ASN A 142 -14.83 -8.60 -0.64
C ASN A 142 -13.53 -9.03 -1.34
N ALA A 143 -12.42 -8.31 -1.10
CA ALA A 143 -11.11 -8.70 -1.62
C ALA A 143 -10.70 -10.10 -1.14
N GLY A 144 -10.92 -10.41 0.14
CA GLY A 144 -10.67 -11.75 0.71
C GLY A 144 -11.46 -12.85 -0.01
N ARG A 145 -12.77 -12.68 -0.20
CA ARG A 145 -13.61 -13.65 -0.94
C ARG A 145 -13.17 -13.84 -2.39
N VAL A 146 -12.75 -12.76 -3.05
CA VAL A 146 -12.21 -12.84 -4.42
C VAL A 146 -10.91 -13.63 -4.44
N LEU A 147 -10.01 -13.40 -3.47
CA LEU A 147 -8.75 -14.14 -3.32
C LEU A 147 -8.99 -15.62 -3.02
N GLU A 148 -9.96 -15.96 -2.16
CA GLU A 148 -10.39 -17.34 -1.87
C GLU A 148 -10.88 -18.07 -3.13
N ALA A 149 -11.57 -17.36 -4.02
CA ALA A 149 -11.96 -17.89 -5.33
C ALA A 149 -10.80 -17.97 -6.35
N GLY A 150 -9.59 -17.59 -5.95
CA GLY A 150 -8.37 -17.61 -6.75
C GLY A 150 -8.04 -16.31 -7.49
N GLY A 151 -8.81 -15.24 -7.26
CA GLY A 151 -8.58 -13.91 -7.84
C GLY A 151 -8.37 -13.94 -9.35
N MET A 152 -7.32 -13.29 -9.84
CA MET A 152 -6.99 -13.26 -11.27
C MET A 152 -6.43 -14.59 -11.81
N LEU A 153 -6.26 -15.60 -10.97
CA LEU A 153 -5.65 -16.88 -11.35
C LEU A 153 -6.69 -17.93 -11.78
N THR A 154 -7.99 -17.65 -11.61
CA THR A 154 -9.07 -18.57 -11.99
C THR A 154 -10.18 -17.84 -12.74
N ALA A 155 -10.90 -18.55 -13.60
CA ALA A 155 -12.05 -17.97 -14.31
C ALA A 155 -13.16 -17.50 -13.36
N ALA A 156 -13.34 -18.15 -12.21
CA ALA A 156 -14.32 -17.76 -11.20
C ALA A 156 -13.90 -16.47 -10.47
N GLY A 157 -12.64 -16.40 -10.02
CA GLY A 157 -12.11 -15.23 -9.36
C GLY A 157 -12.08 -14.01 -10.28
N ILE A 158 -11.71 -14.16 -11.55
CA ILE A 158 -11.76 -13.06 -12.54
C ILE A 158 -13.17 -12.47 -12.65
N ARG A 159 -14.22 -13.31 -12.73
CA ARG A 159 -15.60 -12.83 -12.74
C ARG A 159 -15.95 -12.07 -11.47
N MET A 160 -15.50 -12.55 -10.31
CA MET A 160 -15.73 -11.87 -9.04
C MET A 160 -14.97 -10.55 -8.93
N VAL A 161 -13.76 -10.43 -9.49
CA VAL A 161 -13.02 -9.16 -9.58
C VAL A 161 -13.84 -8.13 -10.33
N TYR A 162 -14.35 -8.46 -11.52
CA TYR A 162 -15.16 -7.53 -12.30
C TYR A 162 -16.46 -7.16 -11.59
N GLN A 163 -17.13 -8.12 -10.93
CA GLN A 163 -18.34 -7.82 -10.16
C GLN A 163 -18.05 -6.88 -8.98
N MET A 164 -16.96 -7.13 -8.24
CA MET A 164 -16.52 -6.29 -7.13
C MET A 164 -16.17 -4.89 -7.61
N ASP A 165 -15.42 -4.76 -8.72
CA ASP A 165 -15.04 -3.47 -9.31
C ASP A 165 -16.27 -2.65 -9.72
N GLN A 166 -17.25 -3.28 -10.39
CA GLN A 166 -18.51 -2.62 -10.74
C GLN A 166 -19.30 -2.15 -9.51
N GLU A 167 -19.31 -2.94 -8.44
CA GLU A 167 -19.96 -2.54 -7.19
C GLU A 167 -19.24 -1.36 -6.53
N PHE A 168 -17.91 -1.36 -6.52
CA PHE A 168 -17.13 -0.26 -5.97
C PHE A 168 -17.31 1.02 -6.79
N ILE A 169 -17.38 0.93 -8.12
CA ILE A 169 -17.70 2.07 -9.00
C ILE A 169 -19.07 2.64 -8.64
N LYS A 170 -20.11 1.81 -8.51
CA LYS A 170 -21.48 2.24 -8.15
C LYS A 170 -21.52 2.94 -6.78
N ARG A 171 -20.77 2.41 -5.81
CA ARG A 171 -20.67 2.97 -4.45
C ARG A 171 -19.62 4.09 -4.33
N ASN A 172 -18.94 4.46 -5.41
CA ASN A 172 -17.85 5.43 -5.42
C ASN A 172 -16.74 5.08 -4.39
N ILE A 173 -16.44 3.79 -4.23
CA ILE A 173 -15.38 3.26 -3.39
C ILE A 173 -14.09 3.21 -4.21
N SER A 174 -13.01 3.77 -3.67
CA SER A 174 -11.71 3.75 -4.31
C SER A 174 -10.64 3.39 -3.28
N PRO A 175 -9.99 2.21 -3.39
CA PRO A 175 -8.95 1.74 -2.49
C PRO A 175 -7.60 2.42 -2.79
N GLY A 176 -7.58 3.76 -2.66
CA GLY A 176 -6.45 4.58 -3.06
C GLY A 176 -5.18 4.34 -2.25
N GLY A 177 -5.29 4.03 -0.95
CA GLY A 177 -4.13 3.72 -0.13
C GLY A 177 -3.50 2.39 -0.53
N SER A 178 -4.34 1.42 -0.89
CA SER A 178 -3.88 0.12 -1.41
C SER A 178 -3.23 0.26 -2.78
N ALA A 179 -3.74 1.13 -3.65
CA ALA A 179 -3.11 1.47 -4.92
C ALA A 179 -1.74 2.18 -4.73
N ASP A 180 -1.63 3.09 -3.77
CA ASP A 180 -0.35 3.73 -3.42
C ASP A 180 0.68 2.67 -2.94
N LEU A 181 0.26 1.70 -2.12
CA LEU A 181 1.12 0.59 -1.69
C LEU A 181 1.48 -0.38 -2.83
N LEU A 182 0.60 -0.58 -3.81
CA LEU A 182 0.92 -1.36 -5.01
C LEU A 182 2.06 -0.69 -5.79
N ALA A 183 2.02 0.63 -5.94
CA ALA A 183 3.09 1.36 -6.61
C ALA A 183 4.43 1.27 -5.86
N VAL A 184 4.41 1.34 -4.51
CA VAL A 184 5.60 1.06 -3.68
C VAL A 184 6.12 -0.35 -3.91
N THR A 185 5.22 -1.34 -3.97
CA THR A 185 5.57 -2.75 -4.24
C THR A 185 6.28 -2.89 -5.58
N VAL A 186 5.72 -2.30 -6.64
CA VAL A 186 6.31 -2.32 -7.99
C VAL A 186 7.66 -1.62 -8.02
N MET A 187 7.79 -0.46 -7.37
CA MET A 187 9.06 0.26 -7.31
C MET A 187 10.16 -0.57 -6.64
N LEU A 188 9.87 -1.20 -5.50
CA LEU A 188 10.85 -2.04 -4.78
C LEU A 188 11.27 -3.27 -5.60
N ASP A 189 10.34 -3.88 -6.34
CA ASP A 189 10.63 -4.99 -7.24
C ASP A 189 11.55 -4.56 -8.39
N LEU A 190 11.21 -3.47 -9.09
CA LEU A 190 12.03 -2.92 -10.17
C LEU A 190 13.43 -2.53 -9.70
N LEU A 191 13.53 -1.86 -8.54
CA LEU A 191 14.82 -1.49 -7.95
C LEU A 191 15.71 -2.70 -7.70
N SER A 192 15.13 -3.80 -7.22
CA SER A 192 15.87 -5.05 -6.95
C SER A 192 16.45 -5.69 -8.22
N GLU A 193 15.92 -5.34 -9.40
CA GLU A 193 16.36 -5.84 -10.70
C GLU A 193 17.41 -4.96 -11.37
N LEU A 194 17.45 -3.66 -11.02
CA LEU A 194 18.42 -2.71 -11.56
C LEU A 194 19.85 -3.06 -11.13
N LYS A 195 20.76 -3.14 -12.11
CA LYS A 195 22.20 -3.03 -11.88
C LYS A 195 22.59 -1.56 -12.01
N ILE A 196 23.17 -0.99 -10.96
CA ILE A 196 23.68 0.37 -10.93
C ILE A 196 25.21 0.33 -10.89
#